data_AF-A0A4Q9H6N6-F1
#
_entry.id   AF-A0A4Q9H6N6-F1
#
_cell.length_a   1.000
_cell.length_b   1.000
_cell.length_c   1.000
_cell.angle_alpha   90.00
_cell.angle_beta   90.00
_cell.angle_gamma   90.00
#
_symmetry.space_group_name_H-M   'P 1'
#
loop_
_entity.id
_entity.type
_entity.pdbx_description
1 polymer ?
#
loop_
_entity_poly.entity_id
_entity_poly.type
_entity_poly.pdbx_seq_one_letter_code
_entity_poly.pdbx_strand_id
1 'polypeptide(L)'
;MRSILYFLAFFIFILPACHSPNPKNTDGNKKSLIGKWHRFSRANGYSEFDIDSQYVVFYNQKVGRFKLPYKIENDSLKYLTKDYVAKITDYGDSLLLEGNDSTQAVLHRFKEPHVPFAAIPEQKDSVSFASYIADFDKRLISEFEKAGIKISDGMEKREGPAYEELLKKKISK
;
A
#
# COMPACT_ATOMS: atom_id res chain seq x y z
N MET A 1 -3.95 -54.92 60.43
CA MET A 1 -3.09 -54.04 59.60
C MET A 1 -3.99 -53.49 58.48
N ARG A 2 -4.46 -52.24 58.57
CA ARG A 2 -4.03 -51.06 57.75
C ARG A 2 -3.91 -51.42 56.25
N SER A 3 -4.61 -50.81 55.29
CA SER A 3 -4.81 -49.36 55.12
C SER A 3 -6.06 -49.02 54.28
N ILE A 4 -6.70 -47.92 54.64
CA ILE A 4 -7.66 -47.15 53.85
C ILE A 4 -6.87 -46.24 52.90
N LEU A 5 -7.37 -45.97 51.70
CA LEU A 5 -7.24 -44.64 51.07
C LEU A 5 -8.30 -44.45 49.97
N TYR A 6 -9.29 -43.63 50.32
CA TYR A 6 -10.20 -42.94 49.44
C TYR A 6 -9.43 -41.99 48.51
N PHE A 7 -9.92 -41.78 47.28
CA PHE A 7 -9.96 -40.44 46.68
C PHE A 7 -11.12 -40.31 45.71
N LEU A 8 -12.14 -39.57 46.15
CA LEU A 8 -13.06 -38.80 45.30
C LEU A 8 -12.27 -37.70 44.57
N ALA A 9 -12.63 -37.40 43.33
CA ALA A 9 -12.87 -36.01 42.90
C ALA A 9 -13.57 -35.98 41.54
N PHE A 10 -14.85 -35.61 41.58
CA PHE A 10 -15.58 -34.99 40.48
C PHE A 10 -15.02 -33.58 40.28
N PHE A 11 -14.52 -33.23 39.09
CA PHE A 11 -14.47 -31.83 38.64
C PHE A 11 -14.86 -31.76 37.16
N ILE A 12 -16.08 -31.28 36.96
CA ILE A 12 -16.58 -30.69 35.73
C ILE A 12 -15.78 -29.41 35.50
N PHE A 13 -15.15 -29.23 34.34
CA PHE A 13 -15.02 -27.90 33.74
C PHE A 13 -15.15 -27.96 32.22
N ILE A 14 -16.13 -27.20 31.77
CA ILE A 14 -16.51 -26.91 30.40
C ILE A 14 -15.46 -25.94 29.82
N LEU A 15 -15.05 -26.19 28.57
CA LEU A 15 -14.22 -25.34 27.70
C LEU A 15 -14.73 -23.88 27.71
N PRO A 16 -13.87 -22.84 27.70
CA PRO A 16 -13.26 -22.46 26.42
C PRO A 16 -11.89 -21.77 26.54
N ALA A 17 -10.98 -22.09 25.64
CA ALA A 17 -10.01 -21.11 25.18
C ALA A 17 -9.49 -21.55 23.81
N CYS A 18 -10.22 -21.14 22.77
CA CYS A 18 -9.55 -20.63 21.58
C CYS A 18 -8.44 -19.69 22.10
N HIS A 19 -7.20 -20.13 22.01
CA HIS A 19 -6.09 -19.21 21.97
C HIS A 19 -6.28 -18.40 20.68
N SER A 20 -7.09 -17.35 20.74
CA SER A 20 -6.90 -16.24 19.83
C SER A 20 -5.49 -15.73 20.15
N PRO A 21 -4.52 -15.84 19.24
CA PRO A 21 -3.21 -15.28 19.52
C PRO A 21 -3.44 -13.80 19.80
N ASN A 22 -2.97 -13.34 20.97
CA ASN A 22 -2.85 -11.92 21.27
C ASN A 22 -2.30 -11.21 20.02
N PRO A 23 -2.90 -10.09 19.58
CA PRO A 23 -2.37 -9.35 18.44
C PRO A 23 -0.93 -8.96 18.79
N LYS A 24 0.02 -9.63 18.14
CA LYS A 24 1.44 -9.33 18.26
C LYS A 24 1.65 -7.93 17.68
N ASN A 25 1.75 -6.94 18.54
CA ASN A 25 2.47 -5.70 18.31
C ASN A 25 2.05 -4.94 17.03
N THR A 26 0.83 -4.38 17.00
CA THR A 26 0.35 -3.51 15.91
C THR A 26 1.29 -2.32 15.64
N ASP A 27 2.03 -1.87 16.65
CA ASP A 27 3.02 -0.81 16.52
C ASP A 27 4.21 -1.18 15.64
N GLY A 28 4.59 -2.46 15.58
CA GLY A 28 5.64 -2.95 14.70
C GLY A 28 5.27 -2.76 13.23
N ASN A 29 4.04 -3.15 12.87
CA ASN A 29 3.53 -3.01 11.51
C ASN A 29 3.23 -1.55 11.15
N LYS A 30 2.80 -0.74 12.12
CA LYS A 30 2.66 0.71 11.89
C LYS A 30 4.01 1.35 11.56
N LYS A 31 5.08 1.00 12.29
CA LYS A 31 6.43 1.50 12.01
C LYS A 31 6.99 1.00 10.68
N SER A 32 6.70 -0.25 10.29
CA SER A 32 7.16 -0.77 8.99
C SER A 32 6.40 -0.20 7.80
N LEU A 33 5.15 0.24 7.97
CA LEU A 33 4.37 0.86 6.89
C LEU A 33 4.72 2.33 6.65
N ILE A 34 5.06 3.09 7.71
CA ILE A 34 5.39 4.51 7.58
C ILE A 34 6.57 4.70 6.64
N GLY A 35 6.42 5.62 5.68
CA GLY A 35 7.44 5.94 4.71
C GLY A 35 6.88 6.25 3.33
N LYS A 36 7.80 6.33 2.39
CA LYS A 36 7.54 6.69 1.00
C LYS A 36 7.62 5.43 0.16
N TRP A 37 6.59 5.18 -0.64
CA TRP A 37 6.44 3.96 -1.41
C TRP A 37 6.00 4.26 -2.84
N HIS A 38 6.29 3.33 -3.73
CA HIS A 38 5.73 3.35 -5.08
C HIS A 38 5.26 1.96 -5.49
N ARG A 39 4.43 1.93 -6.52
CA ARG A 39 4.11 0.69 -7.23
C ARG A 39 4.01 0.97 -8.72
N PHE A 40 4.34 -0.04 -9.51
CA PHE A 40 4.09 -0.04 -10.93
C PHE A 40 3.21 -1.23 -11.31
N SER A 41 2.22 -0.99 -12.16
CA SER A 41 1.44 -2.06 -12.78
C SER A 41 1.03 -1.63 -14.18
N ARG A 42 0.97 -2.57 -15.13
CA ARG A 42 0.52 -2.26 -16.49
C ARG A 42 -0.93 -1.76 -16.54
N ALA A 43 -1.79 -2.21 -15.62
CA ALA A 43 -3.19 -1.82 -15.57
C ALA A 43 -3.39 -0.39 -15.03
N ASN A 44 -2.74 -0.04 -13.92
CA ASN A 44 -2.99 1.22 -13.20
C ASN A 44 -1.86 2.25 -13.39
N GLY A 45 -0.78 1.88 -14.07
CA GLY A 45 0.41 2.70 -14.23
C GLY A 45 1.26 2.73 -12.95
N TYR A 46 2.08 3.76 -12.86
CA TYR A 46 2.91 4.07 -11.69
C TYR A 46 2.10 4.88 -10.67
N SER A 47 2.31 4.62 -9.38
CA SER A 47 1.68 5.36 -8.30
C SER A 47 2.63 5.56 -7.15
N GLU A 48 2.48 6.68 -6.46
CA GLU A 48 3.31 7.10 -5.34
C GLU A 48 2.47 7.24 -4.07
N PHE A 49 3.05 6.85 -2.94
CA PHE A 49 2.42 6.87 -1.63
C PHE A 49 3.38 7.52 -0.62
N ASP A 50 2.86 8.43 0.17
CA ASP A 50 3.53 9.02 1.34
C ASP A 50 2.68 8.69 2.57
N ILE A 51 3.17 7.77 3.40
CA ILE A 51 2.43 7.21 4.53
C ILE A 51 3.06 7.70 5.82
N ASP A 52 2.30 8.47 6.60
CA ASP A 52 2.68 8.93 7.93
C ASP A 52 1.92 8.18 9.03
N SER A 53 1.96 8.64 10.28
CA SER A 53 1.31 7.95 11.40
C SER A 53 -0.23 8.02 11.42
N GLN A 54 -0.83 8.82 10.53
CA GLN A 54 -2.26 9.15 10.50
C GLN A 54 -2.88 8.97 9.12
N TYR A 55 -2.13 9.23 8.04
CA TYR A 55 -2.64 9.32 6.68
C TYR A 55 -1.81 8.51 5.71
N VAL A 56 -2.51 7.95 4.72
CA VAL A 56 -1.95 7.57 3.44
C VAL A 56 -2.24 8.71 2.48
N VAL A 57 -1.19 9.39 2.01
CA VAL A 57 -1.27 10.30 0.87
C VAL A 57 -0.87 9.52 -0.36
N PHE A 58 -1.64 9.63 -1.42
CA PHE A 58 -1.46 8.89 -2.65
C PHE A 58 -1.55 9.83 -3.84
N TYR A 59 -0.76 9.53 -4.87
CA TYR A 59 -0.88 10.17 -6.18
C TYR A 59 -0.71 9.17 -7.33
N ASN A 60 -1.56 9.32 -8.34
CA ASN A 60 -1.45 8.67 -9.63
C ASN A 60 -2.05 9.58 -10.71
N GLN A 61 -1.47 9.59 -11.91
CA GLN A 61 -1.95 10.44 -13.01
C GLN A 61 -3.42 10.19 -13.39
N LYS A 62 -3.94 8.96 -13.25
CA LYS A 62 -5.32 8.62 -13.68
C LYS A 62 -6.38 9.15 -12.74
N VAL A 63 -6.10 9.10 -11.44
CA VAL A 63 -7.11 9.35 -10.40
C VAL A 63 -6.79 10.58 -9.55
N GLY A 64 -5.61 11.17 -9.71
CA GLY A 64 -5.17 12.35 -8.98
C GLY A 64 -4.65 12.03 -7.58
N ARG A 65 -4.69 13.05 -6.71
CA ARG A 65 -4.23 12.98 -5.32
C ARG A 65 -5.37 12.64 -4.38
N PHE A 66 -5.12 11.73 -3.44
CA PHE A 66 -6.00 11.51 -2.29
C PHE A 66 -5.21 11.50 -0.98
N LYS A 67 -5.88 11.88 0.10
CA LYS A 67 -5.37 11.75 1.46
C LYS A 67 -6.43 11.03 2.29
N LEU A 68 -6.11 9.84 2.75
CA LEU A 68 -7.05 8.98 3.49
C LEU A 68 -6.53 8.72 4.90
N PRO A 69 -7.31 9.03 5.95
CA PRO A 69 -6.94 8.64 7.30
C PRO A 69 -7.07 7.12 7.45
N TYR A 70 -6.14 6.53 8.20
CA TYR A 70 -6.09 5.08 8.39
C TYR A 70 -5.71 4.70 9.82
N LYS A 71 -5.90 3.42 10.13
CA LYS A 71 -5.35 2.76 11.33
C LYS A 71 -4.84 1.37 10.99
N ILE A 72 -4.03 0.82 11.87
CA ILE A 72 -3.60 -0.59 11.83
C ILE A 72 -4.43 -1.36 12.87
N GLU A 73 -5.10 -2.43 12.44
CA GLU A 73 -5.82 -3.37 13.30
C GLU A 73 -5.48 -4.79 12.85
N ASN A 74 -4.98 -5.63 13.76
CA ASN A 74 -4.63 -7.04 13.46
C ASN A 74 -3.81 -7.18 12.17
N ASP A 75 -2.69 -6.45 12.09
CA ASP A 75 -1.76 -6.46 10.96
C ASP A 75 -2.36 -6.01 9.62
N SER A 76 -3.53 -5.36 9.68
CA SER A 76 -4.24 -4.87 8.51
C SER A 76 -4.34 -3.35 8.54
N LEU A 77 -4.07 -2.73 7.39
CA LEU A 77 -4.43 -1.35 7.12
C LEU A 77 -5.94 -1.25 6.94
N LYS A 78 -6.57 -0.34 7.67
CA LYS A 78 -7.99 0.00 7.51
C LYS A 78 -8.14 1.49 7.32
N TYR A 79 -8.79 1.90 6.22
CA TYR A 79 -9.17 3.30 6.05
C TYR A 79 -10.34 3.64 6.98
N LEU A 80 -10.32 4.85 7.55
CA LEU A 80 -11.39 5.29 8.45
C LEU A 80 -12.62 5.82 7.69
N THR A 81 -12.46 6.13 6.40
CA THR A 81 -13.49 6.77 5.56
C THR A 81 -13.98 5.87 4.43
N LYS A 82 -13.47 4.65 4.33
CA LYS A 82 -13.81 3.67 3.29
C LYS A 82 -13.89 2.29 3.90
N ASP A 83 -14.80 1.46 3.40
CA ASP A 83 -14.90 0.04 3.79
C ASP A 83 -13.85 -0.80 3.06
N TYR A 84 -12.59 -0.47 3.28
CA TYR A 84 -11.45 -1.16 2.71
C TYR A 84 -10.47 -1.52 3.82
N VAL A 85 -10.10 -2.80 3.83
CA VAL A 85 -9.15 -3.39 4.76
C VAL A 85 -8.15 -4.17 3.94
N ALA A 86 -6.86 -3.92 4.15
CA ALA A 86 -5.79 -4.65 3.51
C ALA A 86 -4.87 -5.28 4.54
N LYS A 87 -4.73 -6.60 4.52
CA LYS A 87 -3.71 -7.29 5.30
C LYS A 87 -2.33 -6.88 4.79
N ILE A 88 -1.43 -6.55 5.71
CA ILE A 88 -0.05 -6.16 5.38
C ILE A 88 0.85 -7.37 5.62
N THR A 89 1.66 -7.72 4.63
CA THR A 89 2.78 -8.65 4.80
C THR A 89 4.08 -7.95 4.44
N ASP A 90 5.01 -7.92 5.40
CA ASP A 90 6.31 -7.26 5.25
C ASP A 90 7.35 -8.21 4.62
N TYR A 91 8.03 -7.71 3.58
CA TYR A 91 9.13 -8.38 2.88
C TYR A 91 10.41 -7.51 2.87
N GLY A 92 10.61 -6.71 3.92
CA GLY A 92 11.74 -5.81 4.11
C GLY A 92 11.55 -4.50 3.35
N ASP A 93 12.01 -4.46 2.11
CA ASP A 93 11.92 -3.25 1.27
C ASP A 93 10.65 -3.19 0.43
N SER A 94 9.74 -4.13 0.66
CA SER A 94 8.47 -4.21 -0.03
C SER A 94 7.38 -4.68 0.91
N LEU A 95 6.16 -4.23 0.66
CA LEU A 95 4.97 -4.64 1.39
C LEU A 95 3.99 -5.24 0.41
N LEU A 96 3.47 -6.43 0.74
CA LEU A 96 2.29 -6.97 0.08
C LEU A 96 1.05 -6.52 0.84
N LEU A 97 0.11 -5.94 0.10
CA LEU A 97 -1.21 -5.56 0.57
C LEU A 97 -2.24 -6.48 -0.06
N GLU A 98 -3.04 -7.16 0.76
CA GLU A 98 -4.12 -8.03 0.33
C GLU A 98 -5.46 -7.47 0.82
N GLY A 99 -6.21 -6.87 -0.11
CA GLY A 99 -7.48 -6.21 0.15
C GLY A 99 -8.63 -7.19 0.36
N ASN A 100 -9.61 -6.79 1.19
CA ASN A 100 -10.89 -7.47 1.36
C ASN A 100 -11.74 -7.53 0.07
N ASP A 101 -11.42 -6.69 -0.91
CA ASP A 101 -12.00 -6.68 -2.26
C ASP A 101 -11.26 -7.63 -3.24
N SER A 102 -10.42 -8.53 -2.72
CA SER A 102 -9.57 -9.44 -3.49
C SER A 102 -8.48 -8.74 -4.32
N THR A 103 -8.25 -7.44 -4.10
CA THR A 103 -7.12 -6.76 -4.74
C THR A 103 -5.82 -7.13 -4.05
N GLN A 104 -4.76 -7.27 -4.84
CA GLN A 104 -3.41 -7.43 -4.34
C GLN A 104 -2.51 -6.34 -4.91
N ALA A 105 -1.64 -5.79 -4.07
CA ALA A 105 -0.68 -4.78 -4.47
C ALA A 105 0.64 -4.99 -3.74
N VAL A 106 1.74 -4.90 -4.48
CA VAL A 106 3.08 -4.82 -3.90
C VAL A 106 3.51 -3.37 -3.93
N LEU A 107 3.86 -2.83 -2.76
CA LEU A 107 4.49 -1.53 -2.60
C LEU A 107 5.99 -1.73 -2.44
N HIS A 108 6.79 -0.93 -3.15
CA HIS A 108 8.23 -0.89 -3.03
C HIS A 108 8.65 0.38 -2.33
N ARG A 109 9.55 0.26 -1.34
CA ARG A 109 10.05 1.42 -0.61
C ARG A 109 10.99 2.22 -1.50
N PHE A 110 10.90 3.55 -1.45
CA PHE A 110 11.93 4.38 -2.05
C PHE A 110 13.25 4.21 -1.30
N LYS A 111 14.23 3.61 -1.97
CA LYS A 111 15.64 3.63 -1.56
C LYS A 111 16.33 4.71 -2.39
N GLU A 112 16.90 5.71 -1.72
CA GLU A 112 17.73 6.79 -2.30
C GLU A 112 17.59 6.94 -3.82
N PRO A 113 16.44 7.43 -4.30
CA PRO A 113 16.20 7.49 -5.73
C PRO A 113 17.12 8.53 -6.37
N HIS A 114 17.60 8.26 -7.59
CA HIS A 114 18.34 9.24 -8.39
C HIS A 114 17.57 10.57 -8.51
N VAL A 115 16.24 10.50 -8.51
CA VAL A 115 15.33 11.64 -8.38
C VAL A 115 14.68 11.59 -6.99
N PRO A 116 15.02 12.51 -6.06
CA PRO A 116 14.49 12.53 -4.70
C PRO A 116 12.96 12.46 -4.65
N PHE A 117 12.42 11.68 -3.72
CA PHE A 117 10.99 11.71 -3.42
C PHE A 117 10.68 12.84 -2.44
N ALA A 118 10.01 13.88 -2.92
CA ALA A 118 9.39 14.90 -2.08
C ALA A 118 8.04 14.43 -1.54
N ALA A 119 7.62 14.94 -0.38
CA ALA A 119 6.26 14.70 0.10
C ALA A 119 5.24 15.17 -0.94
N ILE A 120 4.12 14.46 -1.09
CA ILE A 120 3.12 14.73 -2.12
C ILE A 120 2.33 16.01 -1.76
N PRO A 121 2.57 17.16 -2.44
CA PRO A 121 1.99 18.42 -2.02
C PRO A 121 0.49 18.48 -2.35
N GLU A 122 -0.21 19.43 -1.73
CA GLU A 122 -1.61 19.70 -2.07
C GLU A 122 -1.72 20.21 -3.51
N GLN A 123 -2.71 19.74 -4.28
CA GLN A 123 -2.88 20.15 -5.69
C GLN A 123 -3.11 21.67 -5.86
N LYS A 124 -3.65 22.33 -4.83
CA LYS A 124 -3.87 23.79 -4.81
C LYS A 124 -2.57 24.58 -4.63
N ASP A 125 -1.49 23.97 -4.16
CA ASP A 125 -0.16 24.58 -4.12
C ASP A 125 0.52 24.36 -5.48
N SER A 126 0.14 25.20 -6.44
CA SER A 126 0.46 25.01 -7.85
C SER A 126 1.96 24.91 -8.14
N VAL A 127 2.80 25.66 -7.42
CA VAL A 127 4.25 25.68 -7.64
C VAL A 127 4.88 24.38 -7.14
N SER A 128 4.62 24.02 -5.88
CA SER A 128 5.14 22.78 -5.29
C SER A 128 4.62 21.56 -6.04
N PHE A 129 3.34 21.59 -6.43
CA PHE A 129 2.72 20.50 -7.17
C PHE A 129 3.30 20.37 -8.58
N ALA A 130 3.50 21.46 -9.33
CA ALA A 130 4.14 21.41 -10.64
C ALA A 130 5.56 20.83 -10.58
N SER A 131 6.35 21.23 -9.57
CA SER A 131 7.68 20.68 -9.35
C SER A 131 7.64 19.17 -9.04
N TYR A 132 6.72 18.76 -8.15
CA TYR A 132 6.49 17.35 -7.83
C TYR A 132 6.11 16.53 -9.07
N ILE A 133 5.24 17.04 -9.94
CA ILE A 133 4.82 16.36 -11.18
C ILE A 133 5.99 16.16 -12.13
N ALA A 134 6.86 17.17 -12.32
CA ALA A 134 8.01 17.04 -13.20
C ALA A 134 8.95 15.91 -12.77
N ASP A 135 9.15 15.73 -11.46
CA ASP A 135 9.97 14.64 -10.93
C ASP A 135 9.22 13.29 -10.90
N PHE A 136 7.91 13.31 -10.66
CA PHE A 136 7.05 12.14 -10.78
C PHE A 136 7.13 11.56 -12.20
N ASP A 137 7.06 12.40 -13.23
CA ASP A 137 7.10 11.98 -14.63
C ASP A 137 8.46 11.33 -14.99
N LYS A 138 9.57 11.84 -14.45
CA LYS A 138 10.89 11.19 -14.61
C LYS A 138 10.91 9.79 -14.00
N ARG A 139 10.36 9.62 -12.79
CA ARG A 139 10.31 8.32 -12.11
C ARG A 139 9.36 7.35 -12.80
N LEU A 140 8.21 7.82 -13.25
CA LEU A 140 7.26 7.10 -14.09
C LEU A 140 7.97 6.52 -15.32
N ILE A 141 8.66 7.36 -16.09
CA ILE A 141 9.38 6.93 -17.29
C ILE A 141 10.39 5.84 -16.95
N SER A 142 11.21 6.06 -15.92
CA SER A 142 12.20 5.07 -15.47
C SER A 142 11.57 3.72 -15.12
N GLU A 143 10.42 3.69 -14.45
CA GLU A 143 9.72 2.43 -14.13
C GLU A 143 9.13 1.74 -15.37
N PHE A 144 8.63 2.50 -16.34
CA PHE A 144 8.19 1.95 -17.62
C PHE A 144 9.35 1.33 -18.40
N GLU A 145 10.50 2.01 -18.45
CA GLU A 145 11.70 1.50 -19.10
C GLU A 145 12.22 0.22 -18.45
N LYS A 146 12.26 0.17 -17.11
CA LYS A 146 12.59 -1.06 -16.35
C LYS A 146 11.64 -2.21 -16.66
N ALA A 147 10.38 -1.90 -16.96
CA ALA A 147 9.39 -2.90 -17.39
C ALA A 147 9.50 -3.30 -18.87
N GLY A 148 10.55 -2.84 -19.58
CA GLY A 148 10.80 -3.11 -20.99
C GLY A 148 9.92 -2.32 -21.95
N ILE A 149 9.25 -1.28 -21.46
CA ILE A 149 8.39 -0.40 -22.27
C ILE A 149 9.19 0.85 -22.60
N LYS A 150 9.65 0.95 -23.86
CA LYS A 150 10.37 2.15 -24.31
C LYS A 150 9.39 3.32 -24.45
N ILE A 151 9.58 4.35 -23.63
CA ILE A 151 9.01 5.67 -23.85
C ILE A 151 10.13 6.46 -24.55
N SER A 152 10.19 6.38 -25.88
CA SER A 152 11.27 6.99 -26.65
C SER A 152 11.40 8.49 -26.36
N ASP A 153 12.58 8.90 -25.92
CA ASP A 153 13.02 10.29 -25.78
C ASP A 153 12.78 11.07 -27.08
N GLY A 154 12.05 12.16 -26.96
CA GLY A 154 11.83 13.10 -28.05
C GLY A 154 10.84 14.15 -27.61
N MET A 155 11.33 15.35 -27.33
CA MET A 155 10.56 16.57 -27.04
C MET A 155 9.40 16.73 -28.02
N GLU A 156 8.23 16.27 -27.63
CA GLU A 156 6.97 16.84 -28.03
C GLU A 156 6.13 16.87 -26.75
N LYS A 157 5.51 18.01 -26.47
CA LYS A 157 4.17 17.98 -25.89
C LYS A 157 3.33 17.01 -26.73
N ARG A 158 3.36 15.73 -26.39
CA ARG A 158 2.34 14.80 -26.84
C ARG A 158 1.19 14.97 -25.88
N GLU A 159 0.37 15.98 -26.14
CA GLU A 159 -1.06 15.76 -26.03
C GLU A 159 -1.33 14.44 -26.79
N GLY A 160 -1.72 13.40 -26.05
CA GLY A 160 -2.03 12.00 -26.44
C GLY A 160 -1.57 11.47 -27.81
N PRO A 161 -0.94 10.27 -27.85
CA PRO A 161 -1.78 9.13 -28.27
C PRO A 161 -1.46 7.76 -27.64
N ALA A 162 -0.31 7.55 -26.98
CA ALA A 162 0.03 6.20 -26.48
C ALA A 162 -0.81 5.77 -25.25
N TYR A 163 -1.22 6.73 -24.42
CA TYR A 163 -1.97 6.48 -23.21
C TYR A 163 -3.47 6.27 -23.46
N GLU A 164 -4.09 7.04 -24.37
CA GLU A 164 -5.51 6.87 -24.73
C GLU A 164 -5.78 5.53 -25.43
N GLU A 165 -4.81 4.99 -26.17
CA GLU A 165 -4.92 3.66 -26.78
C GLU A 165 -5.02 2.54 -25.75
N LEU A 166 -4.38 2.69 -24.58
CA LEU A 166 -4.52 1.74 -23.47
C LEU A 166 -5.90 1.83 -22.78
N LEU A 167 -6.56 2.99 -22.84
CA LEU A 167 -7.92 3.19 -22.31
C LEU A 167 -9.01 2.63 -23.24
N LYS A 168 -8.85 2.75 -24.57
CA LYS A 168 -9.81 2.21 -25.55
C LYS A 168 -9.93 0.68 -25.49
N LYS A 169 -8.87 -0.04 -25.10
CA LYS A 169 -8.89 -1.51 -24.96
C LYS A 169 -9.79 -2.04 -23.83
N LYS A 170 -10.34 -1.18 -22.98
CA LYS A 170 -11.24 -1.58 -21.87
C LYS A 170 -12.73 -1.33 -22.14
N ILE A 171 -13.08 -0.66 -23.24
CA ILE A 171 -14.48 -0.30 -23.58
C ILE A 171 -15.07 -1.25 -24.64
N SER A 172 -14.25 -2.08 -25.29
CA SER A 172 -14.74 -3.15 -26.16
C SER A 172 -14.68 -4.52 -25.47
N LYS A 173 -15.56 -4.75 -24.50
CA LYS A 173 -16.11 -6.08 -24.22
C LYS A 173 -17.44 -6.00 -23.51
#